data_AF-A0A3N5Z705-F1
#
_entry.id   AF-A0A3N5Z705-F1
#
_cell.length_a   1.000
_cell.length_b   1.000
_cell.length_c   1.000
_cell.angle_alpha   90.00
_cell.angle_beta   90.00
_cell.angle_gamma   90.00
#
_symmetry.space_group_name_H-M   'P 1'
#
loop_
_entity.id
_entity.type
_entity.pdbx_description
1 polymer ?
#
loop_
_entity_poly.entity_id
_entity_poly.type
_entity_poly.pdbx_seq_one_letter_code
_entity_poly.pdbx_strand_id
1 'polypeptide(L)'
;TTLLYSKFQNHELIKTIGENTGRSVGIDFFYQDFRTGWKQGIEESKQMGMYRQQYCGCIYSEKDRYYKSKKELLKLVKNPNMDT
;
A
#
# COMPACT_ATOMS: atom_id res chain seq x y z
N THR A 1 5.94 14.91 1.51
CA THR A 1 5.55 13.86 2.48
C THR A 1 4.96 12.69 1.68
N THR A 2 5.10 11.44 2.13
CA THR A 2 4.61 10.23 1.40
C THR A 2 3.28 9.69 1.95
N LEU A 3 2.70 10.37 2.95
CA LEU A 3 1.55 9.89 3.73
C LEU A 3 0.22 9.90 2.96
N LEU A 4 0.15 10.36 1.71
CA LEU A 4 -1.10 10.51 0.96
C LEU A 4 -1.09 9.74 -0.37
N TYR A 5 -0.23 8.72 -0.48
CA TYR A 5 -0.08 7.92 -1.70
C TYR A 5 -0.64 6.49 -1.58
N SER A 6 -0.67 5.92 -0.37
CA SER A 6 -1.08 4.52 -0.22
C SER A 6 -2.59 4.38 -0.26
N LYS A 7 -3.09 3.49 -1.13
CA LYS A 7 -4.51 3.13 -1.23
C LYS A 7 -5.10 2.54 0.07
N PHE A 8 -4.25 2.07 0.98
CA PHE A 8 -4.66 1.46 2.25
C PHE A 8 -4.84 2.49 3.37
N GLN A 9 -4.48 3.75 3.13
CA GLN A 9 -4.61 4.81 4.12
C GLN A 9 -6.04 5.33 4.18
N ASN A 10 -6.53 5.60 5.40
CA ASN A 10 -7.78 6.30 5.60
C ASN A 10 -7.56 7.82 5.43
N HIS A 11 -7.68 8.29 4.19
CA HIS A 11 -7.43 9.70 3.84
C HIS A 11 -8.33 10.68 4.59
N GLU A 12 -9.60 10.33 4.84
CA GLU A 12 -10.51 11.22 5.57
C GLU A 12 -10.07 11.43 7.01
N LEU A 13 -9.63 10.35 7.67
CA LEU A 13 -9.08 10.43 9.02
C LEU A 13 -7.78 11.26 9.04
N ILE A 14 -6.86 11.00 8.10
CA ILE A 14 -5.60 11.74 8.00
C ILE A 14 -5.84 13.23 7.74
N LYS A 15 -6.75 13.55 6.81
CA LYS A 15 -7.15 14.92 6.49
C LYS A 15 -7.72 15.62 7.72
N THR A 16 -8.66 14.98 8.42
CA THR A 16 -9.29 15.53 9.62
C THR A 16 -8.27 15.81 10.72
N ILE A 17 -7.38 14.86 11.00
CA ILE A 17 -6.32 15.03 12.01
C ILE A 17 -5.34 16.13 11.58
N GLY A 18 -4.93 16.13 10.32
CA GLY A 18 -4.01 17.12 9.77
C GLY A 18 -4.57 18.54 9.87
N GLU A 19 -5.79 18.76 9.41
CA GLU A 19 -6.48 20.06 9.49
C GLU A 19 -6.67 20.53 10.94
N ASN A 20 -7.06 19.63 11.85
CA ASN A 20 -7.20 19.97 13.28
C ASN A 20 -5.86 20.38 13.90
N THR A 21 -4.80 19.63 13.61
CA THR A 21 -3.45 19.91 14.11
C THR A 21 -2.90 21.19 13.51
N GLY A 22 -3.14 21.41 12.21
CA GLY A 22 -2.71 22.63 11.54
C GLY A 22 -3.35 23.87 12.14
N ARG A 23 -4.66 23.81 12.39
CA ARG A 23 -5.38 24.87 13.13
C ARG A 23 -4.81 25.11 14.53
N SER A 24 -4.47 24.06 15.28
CA SER A 24 -3.98 24.21 16.65
C SER A 24 -2.56 24.78 16.73
N VAL A 25 -1.74 24.55 15.72
CA VAL A 25 -0.34 25.02 15.66
C VAL A 25 -0.20 26.32 14.84
N GLY A 26 -1.25 26.73 14.11
CA GLY A 26 -1.24 27.92 13.26
C GLY A 26 -0.53 27.71 11.92
N ILE A 27 -0.44 26.46 11.43
CA ILE A 27 0.20 26.11 10.16
C ILE A 27 -0.78 25.25 9.35
N ASP A 28 -1.15 25.69 8.15
CA ASP A 28 -2.14 24.96 7.34
C ASP A 28 -1.65 23.57 6.92
N PHE A 29 -2.53 22.58 7.06
CA PHE A 29 -2.30 21.24 6.54
C PHE A 29 -2.72 21.14 5.08
N PHE A 30 -1.75 20.97 4.19
CA PHE A 30 -2.01 20.76 2.78
C PHE A 30 -2.40 19.31 2.49
N TYR A 31 -3.65 19.10 2.08
CA TYR A 31 -4.15 17.80 1.64
C TYR A 31 -4.23 17.74 0.10
N GLN A 32 -3.67 16.67 -0.47
CA GLN A 32 -3.84 16.32 -1.87
C GLN A 32 -3.96 14.79 -2.01
N ASP A 33 -4.90 14.34 -2.83
CA ASP A 33 -5.04 12.91 -3.13
C ASP A 33 -4.08 12.50 -4.26
N PHE A 34 -2.95 11.89 -3.89
CA PHE A 34 -1.95 11.39 -4.84
C PHE A 34 -2.27 9.99 -5.39
N ARG A 35 -3.48 9.45 -5.14
CA ARG A 35 -3.92 8.16 -5.71
C ARG A 35 -4.44 8.30 -7.14
N THR A 36 -4.66 9.53 -7.60
CA THR A 36 -5.00 9.81 -9.01
C THR A 36 -3.88 9.29 -9.91
N GLY A 37 -4.23 8.52 -10.95
CA GLY A 37 -3.25 7.88 -11.83
C GLY A 37 -2.55 6.65 -11.26
N TRP A 38 -2.83 6.24 -10.00
CA TRP A 38 -2.20 5.06 -9.38
C TRP A 38 -2.32 3.82 -10.27
N LYS A 39 -3.54 3.50 -10.76
CA LYS A 39 -3.75 2.33 -11.63
C LYS A 39 -2.94 2.39 -12.92
N GLN A 40 -2.84 3.57 -13.53
CA GLN A 40 -2.07 3.76 -14.76
C GLN A 40 -0.57 3.54 -14.50
N GLY A 41 -0.03 4.13 -13.42
CA GLY A 41 1.37 3.90 -13.05
C GLY A 41 1.67 2.42 -12.70
N ILE A 42 0.70 1.70 -12.13
CA ILE A 42 0.84 0.25 -11.91
C ILE A 42 0.99 -0.50 -13.23
N GLU A 43 0.18 -0.14 -14.23
CA GLU A 43 0.17 -0.81 -15.52
C GLU A 43 1.44 -0.48 -16.32
N GLU A 44 1.79 0.80 -16.42
CA GLU A 44 2.99 1.26 -17.12
C GLU A 44 4.27 0.62 -16.55
N SER A 45 4.42 0.61 -15.22
CA SER A 45 5.61 -0.01 -14.59
C SER A 45 5.70 -1.52 -14.82
N LYS A 46 4.56 -2.23 -14.98
CA LYS A 46 4.57 -3.65 -15.38
C LYS A 46 5.01 -3.80 -16.84
N GLN A 47 4.47 -2.99 -17.73
CA GLN A 47 4.81 -3.01 -19.15
C GLN A 47 6.30 -2.73 -19.39
N MET A 48 6.89 -1.85 -18.58
CA MET A 48 8.31 -1.51 -18.61
C MET A 48 9.22 -2.53 -17.90
N GLY A 49 8.66 -3.59 -17.30
CA GLY A 49 9.45 -4.57 -16.54
C GLY A 49 10.14 -4.00 -15.30
N MET A 50 9.62 -2.92 -14.73
CA MET A 50 10.23 -2.27 -13.57
C MET A 50 10.11 -3.16 -12.32
N TYR A 51 11.15 -3.12 -11.48
CA TYR A 51 11.06 -3.73 -10.16
C TYR A 51 9.95 -3.07 -9.34
N ARG A 52 9.06 -3.89 -8.78
CA ARG A 52 7.93 -3.44 -7.97
C ARG A 52 8.02 -4.04 -6.58
N GLN A 53 8.35 -3.20 -5.60
CA GLN A 53 8.50 -3.61 -4.21
C GLN A 53 7.15 -4.06 -3.64
N GLN A 54 7.08 -5.32 -3.19
CA GLN A 54 5.87 -5.93 -2.59
C GLN A 54 5.79 -5.74 -1.06
N TYR A 55 6.68 -4.95 -0.49
CA TYR A 55 6.89 -4.83 0.95
C TYR A 55 7.04 -3.35 1.32
N CYS A 56 6.33 -2.84 2.32
CA CYS A 56 6.41 -1.41 2.67
C CYS A 56 7.32 -1.11 3.87
N GLY A 57 7.98 -2.12 4.45
CA GLY A 57 8.82 -1.94 5.64
C GLY A 57 8.14 -2.29 6.96
N CYS A 58 6.82 -2.56 6.97
CA CYS A 58 6.10 -2.86 8.21
C CYS A 58 5.91 -4.37 8.42
N ILE A 59 5.79 -4.78 9.68
CA ILE A 59 5.60 -6.18 10.10
C ILE A 59 4.39 -6.85 9.44
N TYR A 60 3.36 -6.08 9.08
CA TYR A 60 2.20 -6.61 8.35
C TYR A 60 2.56 -7.01 6.93
N SER A 61 3.26 -6.14 6.18
CA SER A 61 3.71 -6.48 4.83
C SER A 61 4.80 -7.55 4.82
N GLU A 62 5.58 -7.67 5.89
CA GLU A 62 6.53 -8.77 6.07
C GLU A 62 5.77 -10.09 6.25
N LYS A 63 4.75 -10.06 7.12
CA LYS A 63 3.87 -11.20 7.34
C LYS A 63 3.23 -11.66 6.03
N ASP A 64 2.67 -10.74 5.26
CA ASP A 64 2.03 -11.05 3.97
C ASP A 64 3.02 -11.67 2.97
N ARG A 65 4.30 -11.30 3.02
CA ARG A 65 5.34 -11.82 2.11
C ARG A 65 5.81 -13.23 2.47
N TYR A 66 5.96 -13.52 3.77
CA TYR A 66 6.60 -14.77 4.24
C TYR A 66 5.62 -15.79 4.82
N TYR A 67 4.50 -15.36 5.39
CA TYR A 67 3.55 -16.25 6.04
C TYR A 67 2.41 -16.59 5.08
N LYS A 68 2.52 -17.77 4.45
CA LYS A 68 1.41 -18.34 3.68
C LYS A 68 0.26 -18.69 4.63
N SER A 69 -0.94 -18.25 4.27
CA SER A 69 -2.14 -18.62 5.01
C SER A 69 -2.36 -20.13 4.99
N LYS A 70 -3.08 -20.68 5.99
CA LYS A 70 -3.45 -22.10 6.01
C LYS A 70 -4.14 -22.54 4.71
N LYS A 71 -4.91 -21.64 4.09
CA LYS A 71 -5.58 -21.86 2.80
C LYS A 71 -4.58 -21.98 1.64
N GLU A 72 -3.53 -21.18 1.63
CA GLU A 72 -2.46 -21.26 0.61
C GLU A 72 -1.58 -22.48 0.82
N LEU A 73 -1.24 -22.81 2.06
CA LEU A 73 -0.55 -24.06 2.39
C LEU A 73 -1.37 -25.28 1.94
N LEU A 74 -2.68 -25.29 2.21
CA LEU A 74 -3.60 -26.34 1.76
C LEU A 74 -3.68 -26.44 0.23
N LYS A 75 -3.56 -25.33 -0.50
CA LYS A 75 -3.52 -25.34 -1.98
C LYS A 75 -2.22 -25.95 -2.50
N LEU A 76 -1.09 -25.61 -1.88
CA LEU A 76 0.23 -26.15 -2.25
C LEU A 76 0.32 -27.66 -1.99
N VAL A 77 -0.23 -28.13 -0.88
CA VAL A 77 -0.29 -29.58 -0.57
C VAL A 77 -1.18 -30.33 -1.56
N LYS A 78 -2.24 -29.69 -2.08
CA LYS A 78 -3.19 -30.31 -3.02
C LYS A 78 -2.76 -30.24 -4.49
N ASN A 79 -1.85 -29.34 -4.85
CA ASN A 79 -1.34 -29.18 -6.21
C ASN A 79 0.19 -28.95 -6.17
N PRO A 80 0.99 -30.02 -6.09
CA PRO A 80 2.44 -29.91 -5.92
C PRO A 80 3.18 -29.35 -7.14
N ASN A 81 2.53 -29.23 -8.31
CA ASN A 81 3.11 -28.72 -9.55
C ASN A 81 2.74 -27.25 -9.85
N MET A 82 2.25 -26.50 -8.88
CA MET A 82 1.98 -25.06 -9.06
C MET A 82 3.26 -24.27 -8.79
N ASP A 83 4.19 -24.32 -9.75
CA ASP A 83 5.43 -23.55 -9.70
C ASP A 83 5.16 -22.08 -10.05
N THR A 84 5.75 -21.20 -9.25
CA THR A 84 5.86 -19.72 -9.30
C THR A 84 4.69 -18.90 -9.82
#